data_AF-A0A176T862-F1
#
_entry.id   AF-A0A176T862-F1
#
_cell.length_a   1.000
_cell.length_b   1.000
_cell.length_c   1.000
_cell.angle_alpha   90.00
_cell.angle_beta   90.00
_cell.angle_gamma   90.00
#
_symmetry.space_group_name_H-M   'P 1'
#
loop_
_entity.id
_entity.type
_entity.pdbx_description
1 polymer ?
#
loop_
_entity_poly.entity_id
_entity_poly.type
_entity_poly.pdbx_seq_one_letter_code
_entity_poly.pdbx_strand_id
1 'polypeptide(L)'
;MKPHSKRKFVGNIKVDFSFGELDEKNEYGKKSSEIDFEEYPKVFMQLEDKTIIQGFVHLINGKPFMIPEPEPSILYFTNAEDKLNELLKIQSTLLESNLTTNNYSDLSHAFYDFFQLSSDYIINLFTSIEAYNNSLITDNFSIKIKGKYYDKARTQRSMDFLNKIKRLFHKL
;
A
#
# COMPACT_ATOMS: atom_id res chain seq x y z
N MET A 1 15.67 2.71 -15.67
CA MET A 1 16.18 2.75 -14.28
C MET A 1 15.84 1.43 -13.59
N LYS A 2 16.65 0.94 -12.64
CA LYS A 2 16.25 -0.21 -11.81
C LYS A 2 15.23 0.28 -10.77
N PRO A 3 14.17 -0.47 -10.45
CA PRO A 3 13.27 -0.10 -9.36
C PRO A 3 14.07 -0.04 -8.05
N HIS A 4 13.96 1.09 -7.34
CA HIS A 4 14.67 1.28 -6.06
C HIS A 4 13.85 0.75 -4.88
N SER A 5 12.51 0.71 -5.01
CA SER A 5 11.63 0.15 -4.00
C SER A 5 11.53 -1.38 -4.06
N LYS A 6 11.70 -2.05 -2.92
CA LYS A 6 11.40 -3.47 -2.76
C LYS A 6 9.94 -3.63 -2.36
N ARG A 7 9.21 -4.54 -3.01
CA ARG A 7 7.87 -4.94 -2.58
C ARG A 7 7.90 -5.40 -1.13
N LYS A 8 6.96 -4.91 -0.32
CA LYS A 8 6.81 -5.28 1.09
C LYS A 8 5.37 -5.63 1.39
N PHE A 9 5.21 -6.49 2.38
CA PHE A 9 3.91 -6.90 2.94
C PHE A 9 3.74 -6.29 4.32
N VAL A 10 2.49 -6.18 4.77
CA VAL A 10 2.16 -5.74 6.12
C VAL A 10 2.80 -6.70 7.13
N GLY A 11 3.29 -6.16 8.26
CA GLY A 11 3.86 -6.98 9.34
C GLY A 11 5.16 -7.69 8.99
N ASN A 12 5.92 -7.21 8.00
CA ASN A 12 7.20 -7.78 7.59
C ASN A 12 8.27 -7.68 8.70
N ILE A 13 8.45 -8.77 9.45
CA ILE A 13 9.36 -8.86 10.60
C ILE A 13 10.22 -10.12 10.47
N LYS A 14 11.53 -9.97 10.60
CA LYS A 14 12.45 -11.11 10.65
C LYS A 14 12.49 -11.67 12.07
N VAL A 15 12.30 -12.97 12.22
CA VAL A 15 12.42 -13.66 13.51
C VAL A 15 13.52 -14.72 13.48
N ASP A 16 13.93 -15.17 14.67
CA ASP A 16 14.94 -16.20 14.87
C ASP A 16 14.34 -17.60 15.10
N PHE A 17 13.04 -17.71 15.38
CA PHE A 17 12.30 -18.96 15.56
C PHE A 17 11.53 -19.39 14.31
N SER A 18 11.12 -20.66 14.27
CA SER A 18 10.18 -21.19 13.26
C SER A 18 8.79 -21.41 13.90
N PHE A 19 7.70 -21.28 13.14
CA PHE A 19 6.35 -21.51 13.69
C PHE A 19 6.15 -22.93 14.25
N GLY A 20 6.83 -23.93 13.69
CA GLY A 20 6.82 -25.30 14.22
C GLY A 20 7.59 -25.49 15.54
N GLU A 21 8.35 -24.49 15.97
CA GLU A 21 9.04 -24.47 17.28
C GLU A 21 8.17 -23.82 18.37
N LEU A 22 7.05 -23.20 17.99
CA LEU A 22 6.10 -22.61 18.94
C LEU A 22 5.23 -23.72 19.55
N ASP A 23 4.95 -23.59 20.86
CA ASP A 23 4.08 -24.52 21.57
C ASP A 23 2.71 -24.66 20.88
N GLU A 24 2.23 -25.90 20.70
CA GLU A 24 0.93 -26.19 20.05
C GLU A 24 -0.25 -25.52 20.77
N LYS A 25 -0.07 -25.16 22.05
CA LYS A 25 -1.03 -24.37 22.83
C LYS A 25 -0.77 -22.88 22.66
N ASN A 26 -1.05 -22.37 21.46
CA ASN A 26 -1.07 -20.92 21.26
C ASN A 26 -2.38 -20.33 21.80
N GLU A 27 -2.35 -19.75 23.01
CA GLU A 27 -3.50 -19.07 23.62
C GLU A 27 -3.98 -17.83 22.84
N TYR A 28 -3.15 -17.30 21.93
CA TYR A 28 -3.44 -16.12 21.13
C TYR A 28 -3.99 -16.45 19.73
N GLY A 29 -3.94 -17.71 19.30
CA GLY A 29 -4.44 -18.17 18.01
C GLY A 29 -5.84 -18.77 18.10
N LYS A 30 -6.78 -18.33 17.25
CA LYS A 30 -8.09 -18.99 17.12
C LYS A 30 -7.93 -20.37 16.51
N LYS A 31 -8.69 -21.37 17.00
CA LYS A 31 -8.76 -22.68 16.34
C LYS A 31 -9.47 -22.55 15.00
N SER A 32 -9.15 -23.43 14.03
CA SER A 32 -9.80 -23.42 12.71
C SER A 32 -11.32 -23.49 12.76
N SER A 33 -11.89 -24.17 13.76
CA SER A 33 -13.33 -24.27 14.02
C SER A 33 -13.98 -22.97 14.55
N GLU A 34 -13.17 -22.01 14.99
CA GLU A 34 -13.58 -20.73 15.60
C GLU A 34 -13.35 -19.54 14.65
N ILE A 35 -12.83 -19.80 13.45
CA ILE A 35 -12.58 -18.78 12.45
C ILE A 35 -13.86 -18.53 11.67
N ASP A 36 -14.40 -17.33 11.80
CA ASP A 36 -15.39 -16.82 10.86
C ASP A 36 -14.65 -16.35 9.60
N PHE A 37 -14.88 -17.06 8.49
CA PHE A 37 -14.26 -16.75 7.21
C PHE A 37 -15.00 -15.65 6.43
N GLU A 38 -16.21 -15.26 6.87
CA GLU A 38 -16.95 -14.13 6.29
C GLU A 38 -16.37 -12.78 6.76
N GLU A 39 -15.61 -12.76 7.86
CA GLU A 39 -15.02 -11.54 8.44
C GLU A 39 -13.60 -11.22 7.93
N TYR A 40 -13.13 -11.82 6.84
CA TYR A 40 -11.75 -11.65 6.32
C TYR A 40 -10.68 -11.79 7.43
N PRO A 41 -10.56 -12.98 8.05
CA PRO A 41 -9.71 -13.18 9.21
C PRO A 41 -8.25 -12.91 8.86
N LYS A 42 -7.57 -12.14 9.72
CA LYS A 42 -6.13 -11.88 9.60
C LYS A 42 -5.32 -13.11 9.97
N VAL A 43 -4.25 -13.35 9.22
CA VAL A 43 -3.32 -14.47 9.45
C VAL A 43 -1.88 -13.99 9.38
N PHE A 44 -0.99 -14.67 10.09
CA PHE A 44 0.45 -14.50 9.95
C PHE A 44 1.03 -15.70 9.21
N MET A 45 1.89 -15.43 8.24
CA MET A 45 2.61 -16.44 7.46
C MET A 45 4.10 -16.25 7.70
N GLN A 46 4.82 -17.36 7.92
CA GLN A 46 6.27 -17.34 7.99
C GLN A 46 6.84 -17.85 6.66
N LEU A 47 7.74 -17.07 6.07
CA LEU A 47 8.48 -17.40 4.86
C LEU A 47 9.69 -18.30 5.20
N GLU A 48 10.27 -18.94 4.18
CA GLU A 48 11.44 -19.82 4.33
C GLU A 48 12.63 -19.15 5.02
N ASP A 49 12.76 -17.84 4.83
CA ASP A 49 13.83 -17.07 5.43
C ASP A 49 13.53 -16.65 6.89
N LYS A 50 12.48 -17.16 7.54
CA LYS A 50 12.00 -16.73 8.86
C LYS A 50 11.46 -15.29 8.90
N THR A 51 11.09 -14.70 7.77
CA THR A 51 10.30 -13.46 7.76
C THR A 51 8.84 -13.79 8.00
N ILE A 52 8.22 -13.15 8.99
CA ILE A 52 6.77 -13.16 9.20
C ILE A 52 6.16 -12.03 8.39
N ILE A 53 5.02 -12.31 7.75
CA ILE A 53 4.17 -11.34 7.06
C ILE A 53 2.71 -11.54 7.46
N GLN A 54 1.93 -10.46 7.42
CA GLN A 54 0.48 -10.49 7.61
C GLN A 54 -0.23 -10.74 6.28
N GLY A 55 -1.34 -11.44 6.35
CA GLY A 55 -2.30 -11.60 5.28
C GLY A 55 -3.72 -11.77 5.80
N PHE A 56 -4.59 -12.22 4.92
CA PHE A 56 -5.96 -12.60 5.25
C PHE A 56 -6.29 -13.96 4.66
N VAL A 57 -7.32 -14.62 5.19
CA VAL A 57 -7.79 -15.90 4.66
C VAL A 57 -9.06 -15.70 3.85
N HIS A 58 -9.16 -16.42 2.73
CA HIS A 58 -10.34 -16.49 1.90
C HIS A 58 -10.70 -17.95 1.58
N LEU A 59 -11.98 -18.28 1.47
CA LEU A 59 -12.40 -19.64 1.12
C LEU A 59 -12.48 -19.80 -0.40
N ILE A 60 -11.67 -20.71 -0.95
CA ILE A 60 -11.73 -21.10 -2.36
C ILE A 60 -12.20 -22.55 -2.41
N ASN A 61 -13.40 -22.79 -2.95
CA ASN A 61 -14.03 -24.12 -3.01
C ASN A 61 -14.09 -24.82 -1.63
N GLY A 62 -14.44 -24.05 -0.58
CA GLY A 62 -14.52 -24.55 0.80
C GLY A 62 -13.16 -24.79 1.48
N LYS A 63 -12.04 -24.44 0.84
CA LYS A 63 -10.70 -24.57 1.42
C LYS A 63 -10.14 -23.19 1.79
N PRO A 64 -9.58 -23.01 2.99
CA PRO A 64 -8.94 -21.76 3.38
C PRO A 64 -7.67 -21.55 2.55
N PHE A 65 -7.58 -20.38 1.93
CA PHE A 65 -6.45 -19.92 1.16
C PHE A 65 -5.92 -18.62 1.77
N MET A 66 -4.63 -18.60 2.13
CA MET A 66 -3.99 -17.44 2.73
C MET A 66 -3.45 -16.52 1.64
N ILE A 67 -3.76 -15.24 1.73
CA ILE A 67 -3.35 -14.21 0.77
C ILE A 67 -2.52 -13.17 1.51
N PRO A 68 -1.26 -12.92 1.12
CA PRO A 68 -0.43 -11.90 1.75
C PRO A 68 -0.94 -10.49 1.44
N GLU A 69 -0.93 -9.64 2.47
CA GLU A 69 -1.45 -8.27 2.36
C GLU A 69 -0.29 -7.32 2.01
N PRO A 70 -0.28 -6.69 0.83
CA PRO A 70 0.78 -5.75 0.45
C PRO A 70 0.74 -4.52 1.35
N GLU A 71 1.90 -3.98 1.70
CA GLU A 71 1.96 -2.72 2.44
C GLU A 71 1.51 -1.58 1.49
N PRO A 72 0.41 -0.85 1.80
CA PRO A 72 -0.19 0.07 0.82
C PRO A 72 0.71 1.24 0.45
N SER A 73 1.48 1.81 1.38
CA SER A 73 2.36 2.94 1.06
C SER A 73 3.44 2.55 0.05
N ILE A 74 4.03 1.36 0.19
CA ILE A 74 5.02 0.82 -0.74
C ILE A 74 4.37 0.40 -2.05
N LEU A 75 3.19 -0.23 -2.02
CA LEU A 75 2.46 -0.62 -3.23
C LEU A 75 2.26 0.58 -4.16
N TYR A 76 1.68 1.67 -3.64
CA TYR A 76 1.44 2.87 -4.44
C TYR A 76 2.75 3.59 -4.81
N PHE A 77 3.77 3.52 -3.96
CA PHE A 77 5.07 4.11 -4.27
C PHE A 77 5.75 3.40 -5.45
N THR A 78 5.77 2.07 -5.45
CA THR A 78 6.34 1.28 -6.55
C THR A 78 5.58 1.54 -7.85
N ASN A 79 4.25 1.63 -7.80
CA ASN A 79 3.45 2.01 -8.97
C ASN A 79 3.85 3.41 -9.48
N ALA A 80 4.06 4.38 -8.59
CA ALA A 80 4.53 5.71 -8.98
C ALA A 80 5.94 5.66 -9.61
N GLU A 81 6.88 4.90 -9.06
CA GLU A 81 8.21 4.70 -9.68
C GLU A 81 8.11 4.13 -11.10
N ASP A 82 7.25 3.13 -11.30
CA ASP A 82 7.05 2.51 -12.62
C ASP A 82 6.49 3.53 -13.62
N LYS A 83 5.51 4.35 -13.22
CA LYS A 83 4.94 5.41 -14.05
C LYS A 83 5.95 6.52 -14.36
N LEU A 84 6.81 6.90 -13.40
CA LEU A 84 7.89 7.84 -13.64
C LEU A 84 8.88 7.31 -14.68
N ASN A 85 9.24 6.03 -14.62
CA ASN A 85 10.13 5.41 -15.60
C ASN A 85 9.51 5.41 -17.01
N GLU A 86 8.20 5.21 -17.14
CA GLU A 86 7.48 5.32 -18.43
C GLU A 86 7.44 6.77 -18.93
N LEU A 87 7.15 7.73 -18.04
CA LEU A 87 7.12 9.16 -18.36
C LEU A 87 8.46 9.66 -18.91
N LEU A 88 9.57 9.26 -18.29
CA LEU A 88 10.90 9.67 -18.75
C LEU A 88 11.21 9.15 -20.16
N LYS A 89 10.70 7.96 -20.54
CA LYS A 89 10.86 7.40 -21.90
C LYS A 89 9.98 8.12 -22.93
N ILE A 90 8.76 8.48 -22.56
CA ILE A 90 7.86 9.22 -23.46
C ILE A 90 8.35 10.66 -23.63
N GLN A 91 8.86 11.28 -22.57
CA GLN A 91 9.45 12.61 -22.64
C GLN A 91 10.63 12.66 -23.63
N SER A 92 11.55 11.69 -23.59
CA SER A 92 12.65 11.64 -24.57
C SER A 92 12.11 11.46 -25.99
N THR A 93 11.10 10.60 -26.17
CA THR A 93 10.47 10.37 -27.48
C THR A 93 9.80 11.63 -28.03
N LEU A 94 9.05 12.38 -27.20
CA LEU A 94 8.40 13.64 -27.56
C LEU A 94 9.40 14.74 -27.94
N LEU A 95 10.56 14.78 -27.27
CA LEU A 95 11.61 15.74 -27.57
C LEU A 95 12.32 15.40 -28.89
N GLU A 96 12.55 14.11 -29.16
CA GLU A 96 13.20 13.64 -30.39
C GLU A 96 12.27 13.72 -31.63
N SER A 97 10.98 13.41 -31.47
CA SER A 97 10.00 13.42 -32.58
C SER A 97 9.69 14.83 -33.08
N ASN A 98 9.64 15.82 -32.17
CA ASN A 98 9.48 17.24 -32.52
C ASN A 98 10.66 17.81 -33.32
N LEU A 99 11.85 17.23 -33.20
CA LEU A 99 13.06 17.68 -33.90
C LEU A 99 13.17 17.10 -35.32
N THR A 100 12.45 16.02 -35.63
CA THR A 100 12.72 15.20 -36.83
C THR A 100 11.53 15.05 -37.76
N THR A 101 10.29 15.11 -37.27
CA THR A 101 9.10 14.87 -38.09
C THR A 101 7.96 15.79 -37.70
N ASN A 102 7.47 16.62 -38.62
CA ASN A 102 6.25 17.43 -38.46
C ASN A 102 4.96 16.57 -38.45
N ASN A 103 4.99 15.35 -37.89
CA ASN A 103 3.82 14.48 -37.79
C ASN A 103 3.03 14.79 -36.52
N TYR A 104 2.09 15.73 -36.64
CA TYR A 104 1.26 16.20 -35.54
C TYR A 104 0.31 15.14 -34.95
N SER A 105 -0.02 14.07 -35.69
CA SER A 105 -0.91 13.00 -35.21
C SER A 105 -0.24 12.13 -34.15
N ASP A 106 0.97 11.66 -34.44
CA ASP A 106 1.76 10.84 -33.50
C ASP A 106 2.13 11.64 -32.25
N LEU A 107 2.40 12.93 -32.44
CA LEU A 107 2.64 13.86 -31.36
C LEU A 107 1.43 13.98 -30.42
N SER A 108 0.22 14.09 -30.98
CA SER A 108 -1.02 14.18 -30.19
C SER A 108 -1.25 12.95 -29.31
N HIS A 109 -1.00 11.74 -29.84
CA HIS A 109 -1.13 10.51 -29.06
C HIS A 109 -0.10 10.44 -27.93
N ALA A 110 1.17 10.73 -28.22
CA ALA A 110 2.23 10.73 -27.22
C ALA A 110 2.01 11.79 -26.13
N PHE A 111 1.43 12.95 -26.46
CA PHE A 111 1.03 13.96 -25.47
C PHE A 111 -0.11 13.45 -24.58
N TYR A 112 -1.12 12.79 -25.14
CA TYR A 112 -2.21 12.22 -24.36
C TYR A 112 -1.69 11.19 -23.35
N ASP A 113 -0.85 10.26 -23.80
CA ASP A 113 -0.23 9.24 -22.95
C ASP A 113 0.64 9.88 -21.86
N PHE A 114 1.40 10.93 -22.19
CA PHE A 114 2.19 11.67 -21.22
C PHE A 114 1.32 12.26 -20.11
N PHE A 115 0.20 12.90 -20.43
CA PHE A 115 -0.69 13.48 -19.42
C PHE A 115 -1.42 12.42 -18.59
N GLN A 116 -1.81 11.31 -19.20
CA GLN A 116 -2.41 10.19 -18.49
C GLN A 116 -1.42 9.61 -17.47
N LEU A 117 -0.20 9.27 -17.91
CA LEU A 117 0.83 8.73 -17.04
C LEU A 117 1.27 9.73 -15.96
N SER A 118 1.30 11.02 -16.27
CA SER A 118 1.61 12.08 -15.30
C SER A 118 0.55 12.15 -14.21
N SER A 119 -0.72 12.03 -14.59
CA SER A 119 -1.84 12.02 -13.65
C SER A 119 -1.77 10.77 -12.77
N ASP A 120 -1.55 9.61 -13.37
CA ASP A 120 -1.40 8.34 -12.65
C ASP A 120 -0.23 8.37 -11.67
N TYR A 121 0.92 8.92 -12.08
CA TYR A 121 2.08 9.11 -11.23
C TYR A 121 1.75 9.97 -10.01
N ILE A 122 1.13 11.14 -10.21
CA ILE A 122 0.76 12.05 -9.12
C ILE A 122 -0.23 11.39 -8.16
N ILE A 123 -1.25 10.70 -8.69
CA ILE A 123 -2.26 10.01 -7.88
C ILE A 123 -1.61 8.92 -7.04
N ASN A 124 -0.78 8.05 -7.65
CA ASN A 124 -0.11 6.97 -6.92
C ASN A 124 0.85 7.53 -5.86
N LEU A 125 1.62 8.56 -6.18
CA LEU A 125 2.53 9.19 -5.22
C LEU A 125 1.76 9.79 -4.03
N PHE A 126 0.69 10.54 -4.29
CA PHE A 126 -0.15 11.11 -3.23
C PHE A 126 -0.79 10.01 -2.38
N THR A 127 -1.31 8.95 -3.01
CA THR A 127 -1.94 7.82 -2.32
C THR A 127 -0.94 7.06 -1.45
N SER A 128 0.31 6.93 -1.90
CA SER A 128 1.41 6.37 -1.10
C SER A 128 1.66 7.19 0.18
N ILE A 129 1.75 8.51 0.05
CA ILE A 129 1.96 9.41 1.19
C ILE A 129 0.77 9.38 2.15
N GLU A 130 -0.46 9.36 1.63
CA GLU A 130 -1.69 9.23 2.41
C GLU A 130 -1.72 7.90 3.17
N ALA A 131 -1.39 6.79 2.50
CA ALA A 131 -1.30 5.47 3.13
C ALA A 131 -0.25 5.43 4.25
N TYR A 132 0.92 6.02 4.02
CA TYR A 132 1.97 6.15 5.03
C TYR A 132 1.50 6.99 6.23
N ASN A 133 0.86 8.13 5.99
CA ASN A 133 0.28 8.95 7.05
C ASN A 133 -0.73 8.14 7.87
N ASN A 134 -1.60 7.39 7.20
CA ASN A 134 -2.60 6.55 7.86
C ASN A 134 -1.99 5.40 8.69
N SER A 135 -0.83 4.87 8.29
CA SER A 135 -0.15 3.79 9.03
C SER A 135 0.51 4.29 10.32
N LEU A 136 0.86 5.58 10.40
CA LEU A 136 1.41 6.20 11.62
C LEU A 136 0.34 6.47 12.70
N ILE A 137 -0.96 6.34 12.38
CA ILE A 137 -2.04 6.52 13.34
C ILE A 137 -2.12 5.30 14.27
N THR A 138 -1.87 5.53 15.56
CA THR A 138 -1.91 4.49 16.60
C THR A 138 -3.34 3.97 16.84
N ASP A 139 -3.48 2.72 17.27
CA ASP A 139 -4.80 2.10 17.48
C ASP A 139 -5.62 2.80 18.58
N ASN A 140 -4.94 3.35 19.58
CA ASN A 140 -5.57 4.10 20.68
C ASN A 140 -5.78 5.58 20.35
N PHE A 141 -5.62 5.98 19.09
CA PHE A 141 -5.79 7.37 18.68
C PHE A 141 -7.23 7.85 18.88
N SER A 142 -7.39 8.97 19.57
CA SER A 142 -8.66 9.69 19.63
C SER A 142 -8.45 11.20 19.70
N ILE A 143 -9.28 11.94 18.97
CA ILE A 143 -9.31 13.41 19.01
C ILE A 143 -10.74 13.93 18.91
N LYS A 144 -11.02 15.05 19.59
CA LYS A 144 -12.29 15.77 19.47
C LYS A 144 -12.09 17.06 18.66
N ILE A 145 -12.82 17.20 17.57
CA ILE A 145 -12.77 18.38 16.68
C ILE A 145 -14.17 18.95 16.56
N LYS A 146 -14.37 20.21 16.96
CA LYS A 146 -15.66 20.92 16.90
C LYS A 146 -16.82 20.06 17.47
N GLY A 147 -16.59 19.41 18.60
CA GLY A 147 -17.58 18.55 19.26
C GLY A 147 -17.68 17.11 18.73
N LYS A 148 -17.11 16.79 17.56
CA LYS A 148 -17.12 15.44 16.98
C LYS A 148 -15.89 14.64 17.41
N TYR A 149 -16.11 13.38 17.78
CA TYR A 149 -15.04 12.43 18.10
C TYR A 149 -14.55 11.72 16.83
N TYR A 150 -13.23 11.62 16.71
CA TYR A 150 -12.53 10.91 15.66
C TYR A 150 -11.60 9.88 16.31
N ASP A 151 -11.88 8.61 16.07
CA ASP A 151 -10.99 7.47 16.34
C ASP A 151 -10.07 7.22 15.14
N LYS A 152 -9.23 6.19 15.21
CA LYS A 152 -8.35 5.80 14.09
C LYS A 152 -9.12 5.60 12.78
N ALA A 153 -10.16 4.76 12.78
CA ALA A 153 -10.88 4.40 11.57
C ALA A 153 -11.58 5.62 10.92
N ARG A 154 -12.23 6.45 11.73
CA ARG A 154 -12.89 7.68 11.26
C ARG A 154 -11.89 8.72 10.80
N THR A 155 -10.73 8.81 11.46
CA THR A 155 -9.65 9.71 11.02
C THR A 155 -9.15 9.29 9.65
N GLN A 156 -8.80 8.01 9.48
CA GLN A 156 -8.33 7.47 8.21
C GLN A 156 -9.32 7.69 7.06
N ARG A 157 -10.63 7.51 7.31
CA ARG A 157 -11.67 7.60 6.26
C ARG A 157 -12.19 9.01 5.97
N SER A 158 -12.25 9.88 6.98
CA SER A 158 -13.06 11.11 6.90
C SER A 158 -12.30 12.40 7.21
N MET A 159 -11.04 12.33 7.62
CA MET A 159 -10.20 13.51 7.78
C MET A 159 -9.41 13.75 6.49
N ASP A 160 -9.35 14.99 6.02
CA ASP A 160 -8.50 15.35 4.89
C ASP A 160 -7.01 15.28 5.27
N PHE A 161 -6.18 15.03 4.28
CA PHE A 161 -4.74 14.85 4.42
C PHE A 161 -4.04 15.99 5.19
N LEU A 162 -4.36 17.25 4.87
CA LEU A 162 -3.70 18.39 5.51
C LEU A 162 -4.08 18.50 6.98
N ASN A 163 -5.34 18.25 7.34
CA ASN A 163 -5.76 18.20 8.73
C ASN A 163 -5.14 17.03 9.48
N LYS A 164 -4.98 15.85 8.84
CA LYS A 164 -4.23 14.73 9.41
C LYS A 164 -2.81 15.17 9.78
N ILE A 165 -2.08 15.75 8.83
CA ILE A 165 -0.69 16.17 9.08
C ILE A 165 -0.60 17.17 10.23
N LYS A 166 -1.42 18.24 10.19
CA LYS A 166 -1.36 19.32 11.18
C LYS A 166 -1.73 18.88 12.59
N ARG A 167 -2.63 17.90 12.73
CA ARG A 167 -3.22 17.53 14.03
C ARG A 167 -2.63 16.27 14.63
N LEU A 168 -2.15 15.34 13.80
CA LEU A 168 -1.58 14.07 14.26
C LEU A 168 -0.09 14.22 14.61
N PHE A 169 0.69 14.89 13.75
CA PHE A 169 2.14 14.95 13.91
C PHE A 169 2.67 16.16 14.66
N HIS A 170 1.81 17.12 15.03
CA HIS A 170 2.22 18.25 15.88
C HIS A 170 2.15 17.93 17.39
N LYS A 171 1.74 16.71 17.75
CA LYS A 171 1.65 16.21 19.13
C LYS A 171 2.61 15.05 19.45
N LEU A 172 3.43 14.65 18.47
CA LEU A 172 4.60 13.80 18.66
C LEU A 172 5.82 14.70 18.84
#